data_AF-A0A521PGP9-F1
#
_entry.id   AF-A0A521PGP9-F1
#
_cell.length_a   1.000
_cell.length_b   1.000
_cell.length_c   1.000
_cell.angle_alpha   90.00
_cell.angle_beta   90.00
_cell.angle_gamma   90.00
#
_symmetry.space_group_name_H-M   'P 1'
#
loop_
_entity.id
_entity.type
_entity.pdbx_description
1 polymer ?
#
loop_
_entity_poly.entity_id
_entity_poly.type
_entity_poly.pdbx_seq_one_letter_code
_entity_poly.pdbx_strand_id
1 'polypeptide(L)'
;MDARTLQEIVEIQVERLSGGAPICATVFEGVVTLTGAVQNDMRRLMIEQELLRLPEVLDVHNHLHVPTHAGDLRTQLLALLEREGVAIAGVRIEAADGAVALSGQATSWFDRDAIERLAWTLPGVRSVENRVGLPPGAVEPDGEGVEISQV
;
A
#
# COMPACT_ATOMS: atom_id res chain seq x y z
N MET A 1 28.59 -7.42 9.51
CA MET A 1 27.63 -7.35 10.62
C MET A 1 27.12 -8.78 10.82
N ASP A 2 26.83 -9.20 12.05
CA ASP A 2 26.59 -10.62 12.33
C ASP A 2 25.20 -11.04 11.83
N ALA A 3 25.05 -12.29 11.37
CA ALA A 3 23.79 -12.80 10.84
C ALA A 3 22.60 -12.64 11.82
N ARG A 4 22.88 -12.66 13.12
CA ARG A 4 21.91 -12.42 14.20
C ARG A 4 21.40 -10.98 14.21
N THR A 5 22.30 -10.01 14.06
CA THR A 5 21.98 -8.58 14.01
C THR A 5 21.20 -8.23 12.74
N LEU A 6 21.56 -8.84 11.60
CA LEU A 6 20.80 -8.67 10.37
C LEU A 6 19.38 -9.19 10.52
N GLN A 7 19.21 -10.36 11.14
CA GLN A 7 17.89 -10.91 11.39
C GLN A 7 17.03 -10.02 12.30
N GLU A 8 17.60 -9.50 13.40
CA GLU A 8 16.87 -8.57 14.29
C GLU A 8 16.41 -7.31 13.53
N ILE A 9 17.26 -6.72 12.68
CA ILE A 9 16.88 -5.55 11.88
C ILE A 9 15.77 -5.88 10.89
N VAL A 10 15.86 -7.03 10.21
CA VAL A 10 14.85 -7.48 9.26
C VAL A 10 13.52 -7.71 9.96
N GLU A 11 13.49 -8.40 11.11
CA GLU A 11 12.27 -8.61 11.90
C GLU A 11 11.63 -7.28 12.31
N ILE A 12 12.41 -6.32 12.82
CA ILE A 12 11.90 -5.00 13.21
C ILE A 12 11.32 -4.24 12.01
N GLN A 13 12.00 -4.25 10.86
CA GLN A 13 11.52 -3.58 9.65
C GLN A 13 10.22 -4.21 9.14
N VAL A 14 10.17 -5.54 9.10
CA VAL A 14 9.00 -6.29 8.64
C VAL A 14 7.83 -6.07 9.57
N GLU A 15 8.01 -6.06 10.89
CA GLU A 15 6.94 -5.80 11.86
C GLU A 15 6.35 -4.38 11.70
N ARG A 16 7.20 -3.41 11.38
CA ARG A 16 6.78 -2.02 11.13
C ARG A 16 6.00 -1.89 9.82
N LEU A 17 6.42 -2.61 8.77
CA LEU A 17 5.80 -2.57 7.45
C LEU A 17 4.56 -3.46 7.35
N SER A 18 4.47 -4.52 8.16
CA SER A 18 3.35 -5.47 8.17
C SER A 18 2.07 -4.85 8.70
N GLY A 19 2.15 -3.77 9.49
CA GLY A 19 1.01 -3.04 10.06
C GLY A 19 -0.02 -3.97 10.73
N GLY A 20 0.48 -4.96 11.49
CA GLY A 20 -0.34 -5.94 12.20
C GLY A 20 -0.64 -7.23 11.44
N ALA A 21 -0.12 -7.40 10.21
CA ALA A 21 -0.23 -8.68 9.50
C ALA A 21 0.80 -9.70 10.04
N PRO A 22 0.42 -10.98 10.21
CA PRO A 22 1.37 -12.02 10.60
C PRO A 22 2.30 -12.34 9.42
N ILE A 23 3.47 -11.70 9.43
CA ILE A 23 4.55 -11.93 8.46
C ILE A 23 5.74 -12.53 9.21
N CYS A 24 6.21 -13.67 8.74
CA CYS A 24 7.47 -14.27 9.19
C CYS A 24 8.58 -13.93 8.19
N ALA A 25 9.66 -13.36 8.71
CA ALA A 25 10.89 -13.12 7.97
C ALA A 25 12.01 -13.99 8.53
N THR A 26 12.83 -14.57 7.67
CA THR A 26 13.96 -15.39 8.07
C THR A 26 15.15 -15.04 7.21
N VAL A 27 16.32 -14.85 7.84
CA VAL A 27 17.54 -14.49 7.14
C VAL A 27 18.51 -15.66 7.18
N PHE A 28 18.98 -16.08 6.02
CA PHE A 28 19.95 -17.17 5.91
C PHE A 28 21.03 -16.80 4.89
N GLU A 29 22.28 -16.68 5.35
CA GLU A 29 23.44 -16.34 4.49
C GLU A 29 23.23 -15.12 3.58
N GLY A 30 22.55 -14.07 4.09
CA GLY A 30 22.23 -12.86 3.32
C GLY A 30 20.99 -12.96 2.44
N VAL A 31 20.32 -14.12 2.38
CA VAL A 31 19.04 -14.29 1.69
C VAL A 31 17.90 -14.10 2.69
N VAL A 32 16.99 -13.18 2.41
CA VAL A 32 15.81 -12.93 3.25
C VAL A 32 14.61 -13.65 2.66
N THR A 33 14.03 -14.57 3.41
CA THR A 33 12.79 -15.27 3.03
C THR A 33 11.61 -14.67 3.79
N LEU A 34 10.62 -14.19 3.05
CA LEU A 34 9.39 -13.62 3.58
C LEU A 34 8.23 -14.58 3.33
N THR A 35 7.49 -14.90 4.39
CA THR A 35 6.31 -15.77 4.32
C THR A 35 5.17 -15.18 5.14
N GLY A 36 3.94 -15.31 4.67
CA GLY A 36 2.78 -14.80 5.37
C GLY A 36 1.74 -14.21 4.43
N ALA A 37 0.76 -13.54 5.04
CA ALA A 37 -0.29 -12.84 4.33
C ALA A 37 -0.04 -11.34 4.39
N VAL A 38 -0.20 -10.65 3.27
CA VAL A 38 -0.10 -9.19 3.19
C VAL A 38 -1.38 -8.59 2.68
N GLN A 39 -1.64 -7.36 3.08
CA GLN A 39 -2.87 -6.65 2.73
C GLN A 39 -2.94 -6.49 1.22
N ASN A 40 -1.95 -5.90 0.57
CA ASN A 40 -1.97 -5.64 -0.87
C ASN A 40 -0.61 -5.87 -1.53
N ASP A 41 -0.60 -5.92 -2.87
CA ASP A 41 0.62 -6.14 -3.64
C ASP A 41 1.61 -4.97 -3.51
N MET A 42 1.14 -3.74 -3.31
CA MET A 42 2.02 -2.59 -3.11
C MET A 42 2.86 -2.74 -1.83
N ARG A 43 2.25 -3.23 -0.74
CA ARG A 43 2.91 -3.50 0.54
C ARG A 43 3.88 -4.66 0.41
N ARG A 44 3.49 -5.71 -0.32
CA ARG A 44 4.37 -6.81 -0.68
C ARG A 44 5.65 -6.31 -1.36
N LEU A 45 5.51 -5.42 -2.33
CA LEU A 45 6.63 -4.87 -3.09
C LEU A 45 7.47 -3.88 -2.25
N MET A 46 6.82 -3.06 -1.43
CA MET A 46 7.52 -2.12 -0.54
C MET A 46 8.42 -2.85 0.47
N ILE A 47 7.92 -3.94 1.07
CA ILE A 47 8.70 -4.75 2.02
C ILE A 47 9.94 -5.30 1.31
N GLU A 48 9.76 -5.88 0.13
CA GLU A 48 10.87 -6.40 -0.67
C GLU A 48 11.92 -5.34 -0.99
N GLN A 49 11.49 -4.16 -1.45
CA GLN A 49 12.41 -3.08 -1.79
C GLN A 49 13.16 -2.53 -0.58
N GLU A 50 12.50 -2.38 0.56
CA GLU A 50 13.18 -1.91 1.79
C GLU A 50 14.23 -2.91 2.27
N LEU A 51 13.97 -4.20 2.13
CA LEU A 51 14.93 -5.24 2.50
C LEU A 51 16.11 -5.29 1.53
N LEU A 52 15.86 -5.14 0.23
CA LEU A 52 16.92 -5.05 -0.78
C LEU A 52 17.83 -3.82 -0.63
N ARG A 53 17.39 -2.76 0.08
CA ARG A 53 18.26 -1.62 0.40
C ARG A 53 19.28 -1.93 1.49
N LEU A 54 19.11 -3.01 2.25
CA LEU A 54 20.06 -3.35 3.31
C LEU A 54 21.35 -3.92 2.70
N PRO A 55 22.53 -3.42 3.07
CA PRO A 55 23.79 -3.76 2.41
C PRO A 55 24.24 -5.22 2.56
N GLU A 56 23.69 -5.95 3.54
CA GLU A 56 23.98 -7.37 3.76
C GLU A 56 22.93 -8.32 3.16
N VAL A 57 21.89 -7.78 2.52
CA VAL A 57 20.87 -8.58 1.83
C VAL A 57 21.34 -8.80 0.40
N LEU A 58 21.64 -10.07 0.08
CA LEU A 58 22.03 -10.52 -1.25
C LEU A 58 20.81 -10.79 -2.14
N ASP A 59 19.75 -11.37 -1.55
CA ASP A 59 18.52 -11.71 -2.27
C ASP A 59 17.30 -11.72 -1.34
N VAL A 60 16.10 -11.54 -1.89
CA VAL A 60 14.84 -11.56 -1.16
C VAL A 60 13.85 -12.52 -1.81
N HIS A 61 13.58 -13.64 -1.12
CA HIS A 61 12.57 -14.60 -1.50
C HIS A 61 11.20 -14.20 -0.94
N ASN A 62 10.42 -13.49 -1.77
CA ASN A 62 9.11 -12.97 -1.40
C ASN A 62 7.97 -13.98 -1.65
N HIS A 63 7.64 -14.80 -0.65
CA HIS A 63 6.51 -15.73 -0.66
C HIS A 63 5.28 -15.17 0.07
N LEU A 64 5.14 -13.84 0.13
CA LEU A 64 3.95 -13.20 0.69
C LEU A 64 2.78 -13.37 -0.28
N HIS A 65 1.64 -13.80 0.23
CA HIS A 65 0.41 -13.89 -0.55
C HIS A 65 -0.57 -12.80 -0.11
N VAL A 66 -1.24 -12.20 -1.08
CA VAL A 66 -2.37 -11.31 -0.81
C VAL A 66 -3.62 -12.20 -0.73
N PRO A 67 -4.28 -12.32 0.44
CA PRO A 67 -5.47 -13.13 0.53
C PRO A 67 -6.57 -12.45 -0.30
N THR A 68 -6.92 -13.06 -1.42
CA THR A 68 -8.06 -12.68 -2.25
C THR A 68 -9.35 -12.93 -1.49
N HIS A 69 -9.71 -12.02 -0.59
CA HIS A 69 -11.07 -11.99 -0.09
C HIS A 69 -11.94 -11.42 -1.21
N ALA A 70 -12.71 -12.29 -1.85
CA ALA A 70 -13.79 -11.93 -2.77
C ALA A 70 -14.97 -11.20 -2.08
N GLY A 71 -14.73 -10.57 -0.92
CA GLY A 71 -15.69 -9.71 -0.23
C GLY A 71 -15.57 -8.29 -0.75
N ASP A 72 -16.70 -7.60 -0.88
CA ASP A 72 -16.86 -6.29 -1.53
C ASP A 72 -15.74 -5.28 -1.18
N LEU A 73 -14.66 -5.28 -1.96
CA LEU A 73 -13.60 -4.25 -1.91
C LEU A 73 -14.19 -2.86 -1.99
N ARG A 74 -15.28 -2.73 -2.76
CA ARG A 74 -16.12 -1.54 -2.82
C ARG A 74 -16.65 -1.14 -1.44
N THR A 75 -17.28 -2.06 -0.70
CA THR A 75 -17.83 -1.79 0.64
C THR A 75 -16.74 -1.43 1.64
N GLN A 76 -15.58 -2.11 1.57
CA GLN A 76 -14.44 -1.78 2.41
C GLN A 76 -13.89 -0.38 2.11
N LEU A 77 -13.78 -0.01 0.82
CA LEU A 77 -13.36 1.32 0.42
C LEU A 77 -14.33 2.38 0.90
N LEU A 78 -15.64 2.15 0.72
CA LEU A 78 -16.68 3.06 1.17
C LEU A 78 -16.61 3.28 2.68
N ALA A 79 -16.47 2.21 3.47
CA ALA A 79 -16.34 2.32 4.93
C ALA A 79 -15.09 3.08 5.36
N LEU A 80 -13.97 2.85 4.66
CA LEU A 80 -12.72 3.56 4.94
C LEU A 80 -12.82 5.05 4.60
N LEU A 81 -13.41 5.39 3.45
CA LEU A 81 -13.62 6.77 3.03
C LEU A 81 -14.57 7.52 3.95
N GLU A 82 -15.63 6.87 4.40
CA GLU A 82 -16.55 7.45 5.39
C GLU A 82 -15.84 7.71 6.72
N ARG A 83 -14.96 6.80 7.15
CA ARG A 83 -14.16 6.95 8.37
C ARG A 83 -13.17 8.12 8.29
N GLU A 84 -12.52 8.30 7.15
CA GLU A 84 -11.57 9.40 6.91
C GLU A 84 -12.27 10.72 6.53
N GLY A 85 -13.60 10.71 6.36
CA GLY A 85 -14.40 11.90 6.04
C GLY A 85 -14.25 12.39 4.60
N VAL A 86 -13.89 11.50 3.67
CA VAL A 86 -13.64 11.84 2.26
C VAL A 86 -14.93 11.88 1.45
N ALA A 87 -15.13 12.96 0.70
CA ALA A 87 -16.37 13.15 -0.05
C ALA A 87 -16.36 12.34 -1.37
N ILE A 88 -17.25 11.35 -1.46
CA ILE A 88 -17.47 10.52 -2.66
C ILE A 88 -18.70 10.95 -3.48
N ALA A 89 -19.26 12.13 -3.21
CA ALA A 89 -20.48 12.61 -3.86
C ALA A 89 -20.23 12.86 -5.36
N GLY A 90 -20.52 11.86 -6.20
CA GLY A 90 -20.25 11.89 -7.64
C GLY A 90 -19.13 10.96 -8.10
N VAL A 91 -18.48 10.23 -7.17
CA VAL A 91 -17.47 9.22 -7.48
C VAL A 91 -18.11 7.83 -7.44
N ARG A 92 -17.99 7.10 -8.55
CA ARG A 92 -18.36 5.69 -8.68
C ARG A 92 -17.12 4.83 -8.46
N ILE A 93 -17.26 3.90 -7.53
CA ILE A 93 -16.24 2.91 -7.17
C ILE A 93 -16.74 1.56 -7.67
N GLU A 94 -15.96 0.93 -8.55
CA GLU A 94 -16.15 -0.44 -9.02
C GLU A 94 -14.94 -1.25 -8.60
N ALA A 95 -15.16 -2.43 -8.01
CA ALA A 95 -14.06 -3.30 -7.62
C ALA A 95 -14.38 -4.73 -8.00
N ALA A 96 -13.48 -5.35 -8.77
CA ALA A 96 -13.62 -6.71 -9.27
C ALA A 96 -12.25 -7.37 -9.32
N ASP A 97 -12.12 -8.60 -8.81
CA ASP A 97 -10.89 -9.39 -8.86
C ASP A 97 -9.62 -8.63 -8.40
N GLY A 98 -9.72 -7.78 -7.38
CA GLY A 98 -8.58 -6.98 -6.89
C GLY A 98 -8.19 -5.79 -7.78
N ALA A 99 -8.92 -5.52 -8.86
CA ALA A 99 -8.84 -4.26 -9.59
C ALA A 99 -9.91 -3.29 -9.07
N VAL A 100 -9.52 -2.07 -8.73
CA VAL A 100 -10.42 -1.00 -8.28
C VAL A 100 -10.45 0.09 -9.35
N ALA A 101 -11.60 0.34 -9.95
CA ALA A 101 -11.82 1.44 -10.88
C ALA A 101 -12.59 2.56 -10.19
N LEU A 102 -12.01 3.76 -10.21
CA LEU A 102 -12.59 4.99 -9.67
C LEU A 102 -12.99 5.89 -10.83
N SER A 103 -14.25 6.30 -10.93
CA SER A 103 -14.74 7.14 -12.01
C SER A 103 -15.72 8.20 -11.51
N GLY A 104 -15.99 9.24 -12.31
CA GLY A 104 -16.91 10.32 -11.95
C GLY A 104 -16.20 11.64 -11.70
N GLN A 105 -16.73 12.47 -10.79
CA GLN A 105 -16.13 13.76 -10.42
C GLN A 105 -15.93 13.84 -8.90
N ALA A 106 -14.71 14.19 -8.49
CA ALA A 106 -14.42 14.51 -7.10
C ALA A 106 -14.81 15.95 -6.80
N THR A 107 -15.04 16.26 -5.52
CA THR A 107 -15.31 17.64 -5.07
C THR A 107 -14.04 18.48 -5.04
N SER A 108 -12.90 17.86 -4.75
CA SER A 108 -11.60 18.51 -4.63
C SER A 108 -10.46 17.58 -5.08
N TRP A 109 -9.29 18.16 -5.36
CA TRP A 109 -8.07 17.40 -5.62
C TRP A 109 -7.71 16.49 -4.44
N PHE A 110 -7.87 17.00 -3.21
CA PHE A 110 -7.62 16.23 -1.99
C PHE A 110 -8.53 14.99 -1.88
N ASP A 111 -9.81 15.11 -2.22
CA ASP A 111 -10.71 13.94 -2.22
C ASP A 111 -10.26 12.91 -3.25
N ARG A 112 -9.90 13.36 -4.47
CA ARG A 112 -9.41 12.48 -5.53
C ARG A 112 -8.16 11.70 -5.09
N ASP A 113 -7.16 12.40 -4.55
CA ASP A 113 -5.92 11.78 -4.07
C ASP A 113 -6.18 10.85 -2.87
N ALA A 114 -7.00 11.29 -1.91
CA ALA A 114 -7.36 10.47 -0.75
C ALA A 114 -8.09 9.18 -1.16
N ILE A 115 -9.05 9.24 -2.08
CA ILE A 115 -9.76 8.06 -2.58
C ILE A 115 -8.79 7.05 -3.20
N GLU A 116 -7.88 7.53 -4.04
CA GLU A 116 -6.87 6.68 -4.67
C GLU A 116 -5.92 6.06 -3.65
N ARG A 117 -5.37 6.87 -2.73
CA ARG A 117 -4.47 6.39 -1.67
C ARG A 117 -5.14 5.34 -0.80
N LEU A 118 -6.38 5.60 -0.38
CA LEU A 118 -7.14 4.67 0.46
C LEU A 118 -7.50 3.39 -0.29
N ALA A 119 -7.84 3.47 -1.58
CA ALA A 119 -8.03 2.29 -2.42
C ALA A 119 -6.79 1.38 -2.42
N TRP A 120 -5.60 1.96 -2.53
CA TRP A 120 -4.34 1.22 -2.44
C TRP A 120 -4.08 0.58 -1.08
N THR A 121 -4.65 1.11 0.01
CA THR A 121 -4.48 0.50 1.35
C THR A 121 -5.30 -0.77 1.54
N LEU A 122 -6.33 -0.99 0.73
CA LEU A 122 -7.27 -2.10 0.96
C LEU A 122 -6.66 -3.47 0.71
N PRO A 123 -7.04 -4.46 1.52
CA PRO A 123 -6.52 -5.80 1.37
C PRO A 123 -7.11 -6.47 0.12
N GLY A 124 -6.28 -7.03 -0.76
CA GLY A 124 -6.70 -7.65 -2.02
C GLY A 124 -6.59 -6.74 -3.25
N VAL A 125 -6.23 -5.47 -3.09
CA VAL A 125 -6.06 -4.54 -4.21
C VAL A 125 -4.71 -4.77 -4.90
N ARG A 126 -4.78 -5.02 -6.20
CA ARG A 126 -3.66 -5.30 -7.10
C ARG A 126 -3.43 -4.15 -8.07
N SER A 127 -4.49 -3.44 -8.43
CA SER A 127 -4.45 -2.31 -9.34
C SER A 127 -5.56 -1.32 -9.00
N VAL A 128 -5.24 -0.03 -9.03
CA VAL A 128 -6.20 1.07 -8.91
C VAL A 128 -6.15 1.87 -10.19
N GLU A 129 -7.30 2.04 -10.84
CA GLU A 129 -7.45 2.87 -12.02
C GLU A 129 -8.25 4.13 -11.66
N ASN A 130 -7.56 5.27 -11.55
CA ASN A 130 -8.17 6.54 -11.22
C ASN A 130 -8.58 7.32 -12.49
N ARG A 131 -9.88 7.33 -12.79
CA ARG A 131 -10.52 8.11 -13.86
C ARG A 131 -11.44 9.19 -13.30
N VAL A 132 -11.19 9.64 -12.06
CA VAL A 132 -11.99 10.67 -11.41
C VAL A 132 -11.58 12.05 -11.93
N GLY A 133 -12.52 12.76 -12.56
CA GLY A 133 -12.33 14.13 -13.01
C GLY A 133 -12.33 15.12 -11.85
N LEU A 134 -11.62 16.22 -12.03
CA LEU A 134 -11.66 17.36 -11.12
C LEU A 134 -12.62 18.43 -11.65
N PRO A 135 -13.27 19.22 -10.78
CA PRO A 135 -14.07 20.34 -11.21
C PRO A 135 -13.17 21.46 -11.78
N PRO A 136 -13.68 22.26 -12.74
CA PRO A 136 -12.92 23.36 -13.31
C PRO A 136 -12.53 24.36 -12.22
N GLY A 137 -11.22 24.64 -12.10
CA GLY A 137 -10.67 25.51 -11.06
C GLY A 137 -10.21 24.77 -9.78
N ALA A 138 -10.33 23.45 -9.73
CA ALA A 138 -9.58 22.67 -8.74
C ALA A 138 -8.08 22.85 -9.02
N VAL A 139 -7.42 23.60 -8.14
CA VAL A 139 -5.97 23.69 -8.13
C VAL A 139 -5.44 22.35 -7.63
N GLU A 140 -4.71 21.65 -8.48
CA GLU A 140 -3.71 20.70 -7.99
C GLU A 140 -2.79 21.51 -7.08
N PRO A 141 -2.52 21.10 -5.84
CA PRO A 141 -1.51 21.77 -5.05
C PRO A 141 -0.22 21.66 -5.85
N ASP A 142 0.21 22.76 -6.47
CA ASP A 142 1.51 22.87 -7.13
C ASP A 142 2.54 22.15 -6.26
N GLY A 143 3.27 21.21 -6.88
CA GLY A 143 4.16 20.27 -6.21
C GLY A 143 5.29 20.96 -5.44
N GLU A 144 4.98 21.44 -4.24
CA GLU A 144 5.92 21.97 -3.28
C GLU A 144 6.32 20.84 -2.32
N GLY A 145 7.55 20.37 -2.49
CA GLY A 145 8.33 19.75 -1.41
C GLY A 145 8.05 18.28 -1.12
N VAL A 146 8.70 17.41 -1.90
CA VAL A 146 9.45 16.33 -1.24
C VAL A 146 10.55 17.03 -0.42
N GLU A 147 10.22 17.51 0.78
CA GLU A 147 11.20 17.63 1.85
C GLU A 147 11.31 16.26 2.51
N ILE A 148 12.12 15.41 1.87
CA ILE A 148 12.94 14.45 2.60
C ILE A 148 13.93 15.22 3.48
N SER A 149 13.44 15.88 4.52
CA SER A 149 14.26 16.39 5.62
C SER A 149 14.39 15.29 6.69
N GLN A 150 15.35 14.41 6.42
CA GLN A 150 16.35 13.86 7.33
C GLN A 150 16.16 14.07 8.85
N VAL A 151 16.20 12.98 9.62
CA VAL A 151 17.13 12.78 10.76
C VAL A 151 17.25 11.30 11.10
#